data_AF-A0A5T1ADU4-F1
#
_entry.id   AF-A0A5T1ADU4-F1
#
_cell.length_a   1.000
_cell.length_b   1.000
_cell.length_c   1.000
_cell.angle_alpha   90.00
_cell.angle_beta   90.00
_cell.angle_gamma   90.00
#
_symmetry.space_group_name_H-M   'P 1'
#
loop_
_entity.id
_entity.type
_entity.pdbx_description
1 polymer ?
#
loop_
_entity_poly.entity_id
_entity_poly.type
_entity_poly.pdbx_seq_one_letter_code
_entity_poly.pdbx_strand_id
1 'polypeptide(L)' 'MIFELSDKKIHGIKADFELVFIQDKNLKPFTNEKDFFKLNNYTGEGILLDLNNKRLFI' A
#
# COMPACT_ATOMS: atom_id res chain seq x y z
N MET A 1 -7.78 3.59 -19.00
CA MET A 1 -7.51 4.10 -17.63
C MET A 1 -7.42 5.62 -17.73
N ILE A 2 -8.15 6.34 -16.89
CA ILE A 2 -8.12 7.81 -16.86
C ILE A 2 -7.34 8.19 -15.60
N PHE A 3 -6.32 9.04 -15.76
CA PHE A 3 -5.48 9.51 -14.65
C PHE A 3 -5.85 10.95 -14.34
N GLU A 4 -6.11 11.23 -13.07
CA GLU A 4 -6.26 12.58 -12.54
C GLU A 4 -5.02 12.90 -11.71
N LEU A 5 -4.35 14.01 -12.04
CA LEU A 5 -3.28 14.55 -11.21
C LEU A 5 -3.91 15.56 -10.24
N SER A 6 -3.64 15.40 -8.94
CA SER A 6 -4.22 16.23 -7.90
C SER A 6 -3.14 16.69 -6.93
N ASP A 7 -3.16 17.99 -6.58
CA ASP A 7 -2.34 18.53 -5.49
C ASP A 7 -3.12 18.44 -4.17
N LYS A 8 -3.18 17.23 -3.62
CA LYS A 8 -3.84 16.91 -2.35
C LYS A 8 -2.96 15.95 -1.56
N LYS A 9 -3.03 16.03 -0.23
CA LYS A 9 -2.48 14.99 0.65
C LYS A 9 -3.20 13.68 0.39
N ILE A 10 -2.50 12.54 0.47
CA ILE A 10 -3.06 11.19 0.24
C ILE A 10 -4.34 10.96 1.06
N HIS A 11 -4.35 11.32 2.35
CA HIS A 11 -5.52 11.20 3.23
C HIS A 11 -6.74 12.04 2.82
N GLY A 12 -6.58 13.00 1.91
CA GLY A 12 -7.64 13.83 1.34
C GLY A 12 -8.19 13.30 0.01
N ILE A 13 -7.65 12.20 -0.50
CA ILE A 13 -8.08 11.54 -1.74
C ILE A 13 -9.10 10.45 -1.38
N LYS A 14 -10.25 10.46 -2.06
CA LYS A 14 -11.27 9.42 -1.90
C LYS A 14 -11.16 8.44 -3.06
N ALA A 15 -10.82 7.20 -2.77
CA ALA A 15 -10.72 6.11 -3.73
C ALA A 15 -11.26 4.80 -3.13
N ASP A 16 -11.57 3.84 -3.99
CA ASP A 16 -12.00 2.50 -3.56
C ASP A 16 -10.82 1.68 -3.01
N PHE A 17 -9.61 1.87 -3.57
CA PHE A 17 -8.37 1.24 -3.16
C PHE A 17 -7.18 2.18 -3.30
N GLU A 18 -6.16 1.97 -2.46
CA GLU A 18 -4.85 2.59 -2.56
C GLU A 18 -3.83 1.54 -3.07
N LEU A 19 -3.12 1.87 -4.14
CA LEU A 19 -2.02 1.08 -4.68
C LEU A 19 -0.71 1.59 -4.07
N VAL A 20 0.04 0.70 -3.41
CA VAL A 20 1.30 1.03 -2.75
C VAL A 20 2.41 0.22 -3.40
N PHE A 21 3.28 0.90 -4.13
CA PHE A 21 4.43 0.26 -4.77
C PHE A 21 5.59 0.14 -3.78
N ILE A 22 6.03 -1.08 -3.50
CA ILE A 22 7.19 -1.37 -2.66
C ILE A 22 8.43 -1.47 -3.54
N GLN A 23 9.34 -0.52 -3.37
CA GLN A 23 10.61 -0.50 -4.09
C GLN A 23 11.73 -1.07 -3.23
N ASP A 24 12.64 -1.81 -3.83
CA ASP A 24 13.82 -2.41 -3.17
C ASP A 24 13.51 -3.21 -1.90
N LYS A 25 12.32 -3.83 -1.85
CA LYS A 25 11.81 -4.54 -0.67
C LYS A 25 11.80 -3.67 0.60
N ASN A 26 11.74 -2.34 0.45
CA ASN A 26 11.87 -1.42 1.57
C ASN A 26 10.56 -1.29 2.36
N LEU A 27 10.41 -2.14 3.37
CA LEU A 27 9.26 -2.13 4.27
C LEU A 27 9.39 -1.16 5.46
N LYS A 28 10.52 -0.45 5.60
CA LYS A 28 10.81 0.42 6.75
C LYS A 28 9.77 1.54 6.96
N PRO A 29 9.19 2.18 5.91
CA PRO A 29 8.19 3.23 6.10
C PRO A 29 6.85 2.75 6.68
N PHE A 30 6.56 1.46 6.58
CA PHE A 30 5.25 0.86 6.88
C PHE A 30 5.21 0.29 8.30
N THR A 31 5.40 1.16 9.29
CA THR A 31 5.47 0.75 10.69
C THR A 31 4.14 0.22 11.21
N ASN A 32 3.02 0.73 10.67
CA ASN A 32 1.67 0.35 11.10
C ASN A 32 1.26 -1.02 10.55
N GLU A 33 1.82 -1.40 9.40
CA GLU A 33 1.53 -2.63 8.67
C GLU A 33 2.52 -3.76 9.00
N LYS A 34 3.53 -3.48 9.83
CA LYS A 34 4.64 -4.42 10.15
C LYS A 34 4.15 -5.79 10.61
N ASP A 35 3.16 -5.84 11.50
CA ASP A 35 2.65 -7.11 12.01
C ASP A 35 1.74 -7.82 11.00
N PHE A 36 1.04 -7.06 10.15
CA PHE A 36 0.29 -7.61 9.01
C PHE A 36 1.24 -8.25 7.98
N PHE A 37 2.37 -7.61 7.66
CA PHE A 37 3.38 -8.18 6.77
C PHE A 37 3.99 -9.45 7.32
N LYS A 38 4.33 -9.49 8.61
CA LYS A 38 4.83 -10.70 9.26
C LYS A 38 3.82 -11.84 9.23
N LEU A 39 2.55 -11.57 9.53
CA LEU A 39 1.49 -12.57 9.53
C LEU A 39 1.33 -13.23 8.15
N ASN A 40 1.49 -12.45 7.09
CA ASN A 40 1.36 -12.91 5.70
C ASN A 40 2.70 -13.34 5.08
N ASN A 41 3.80 -13.40 5.85
CA ASN A 41 5.15 -13.66 5.34
C ASN A 41 5.55 -12.77 4.15
N TYR A 42 5.07 -11.51 4.13
CA TYR A 42 5.34 -10.58 3.06
C TYR A 42 6.72 -9.93 3.23
N THR A 43 7.58 -10.13 2.25
CA THR A 43 8.97 -9.67 2.24
C THR A 43 9.19 -8.44 1.37
N GLY A 44 8.12 -7.80 0.88
CA GLY A 44 8.20 -6.72 -0.11
C GLY A 44 8.40 -7.21 -1.54
N GLU A 45 8.09 -8.49 -1.81
CA GLU A 45 8.05 -9.08 -3.15
C GLU A 45 6.65 -9.62 -3.44
N GLY A 46 6.19 -9.39 -4.67
CA GLY A 46 4.88 -9.83 -5.11
C GLY A 46 3.75 -9.01 -4.52
N ILE A 47 2.54 -9.55 -4.63
CA ILE A 47 1.30 -8.83 -4.32
C ILE A 47 0.81 -9.21 -2.93
N LEU A 48 0.47 -8.22 -2.11
CA LEU A 48 -0.24 -8.41 -0.84
C LEU A 48 -1.47 -7.51 -0.77
N LEU A 49 -2.64 -8.12 -0.57
CA LEU A 49 -3.92 -7.41 -0.47
C LEU A 49 -4.35 -7.26 1.00
N ASP A 50 -4.51 -6.03 1.44
CA ASP A 50 -5.13 -5.65 2.71
C ASP A 50 -6.54 -5.13 2.46
N LEU A 51 -7.53 -6.01 2.60
CA LEU A 51 -8.95 -5.66 2.42
C LEU A 51 -9.48 -4.73 3.52
N ASN A 52 -8.89 -4.77 4.73
CA ASN A 52 -9.37 -3.96 5.85
C ASN A 52 -9.04 -2.48 5.63
N ASN A 53 -7.82 -2.21 5.19
CA ASN A 53 -7.36 -0.85 4.89
C ASN A 53 -7.55 -0.47 3.40
N LYS A 54 -8.10 -1.38 2.58
CA LYS A 54 -8.28 -1.23 1.13
C LYS A 54 -6.97 -0.85 0.43
N ARG A 55 -5.89 -1.56 0.77
CA ARG A 55 -4.56 -1.36 0.20
C ARG A 55 -4.10 -2.58 -0.57
N LEU A 56 -3.45 -2.34 -1.70
CA LEU A 56 -2.78 -3.38 -2.47
C LEU A 56 -1.30 -3.01 -2.58
N PHE A 57 -0.46 -3.79 -1.92
CA PHE A 57 0.99 -3.68 -1.97
C PHE A 57 1.51 -4.47 -3.18
N ILE A 58 2.35 -3.83 -4.01
CA ILE A 58 2.88 -4.37 -5.27
C ILE A 58 4.39 -4.13 -5.34
#